data_AF-A0A920KP64-F1
#
_entry.id   AF-A0A920KP64-F1
#
_cell.length_a   1.000
_cell.length_b   1.000
_cell.length_c   1.000
_cell.angle_alpha   90.00
_cell.angle_beta   90.00
_cell.angle_gamma   90.00
#
_symmetry.space_group_name_H-M   'P 1'
#
loop_
_entity.id
_entity.type
_entity.pdbx_description
1 polymer ?
#
loop_
_entity_poly.entity_id
_entity_poly.type
_entity_poly.pdbx_seq_one_letter_code
_entity_poly.pdbx_strand_id
1 'polypeptide(L)'
;MLRFMLIRSSGTASDFVVITATFFLVRSAPAVPFDQEKVVIPEVRKALEAQYRLDLPLHEQYFAYLGDLAQGDLGPSFKYPGRSVNEILFAGLPVTAELGLYALIIALCIGVTAGVFASLRPNTAQDYIPMSLAMIGICMPSFLSGPCSC
;
A
#
# COMPACT_ATOMS: atom_id res chain seq x y z
N MET A 1 15.00 23.53 14.95
CA MET A 1 13.62 23.51 14.42
C MET A 1 13.57 23.39 12.90
N LEU A 2 14.30 24.22 12.13
CA LEU A 2 14.36 24.13 10.65
C LEU A 2 14.73 22.74 10.11
N ARG A 3 15.73 22.07 10.73
CA ARG A 3 16.16 20.71 10.35
C ARG A 3 15.05 19.65 10.53
N PHE A 4 14.16 19.83 11.51
CA PHE A 4 13.05 18.90 11.76
C PHE A 4 11.91 19.10 10.75
N MET A 5 11.63 20.35 10.37
CA MET A 5 10.70 20.68 9.29
C MET A 5 11.22 20.18 7.93
N LEU A 6 12.51 20.35 7.64
CA LEU A 6 13.14 19.86 6.41
C LEU A 6 13.15 18.33 6.29
N ILE A 7 13.37 17.61 7.40
CA ILE A 7 13.29 16.14 7.43
C ILE A 7 11.85 15.67 7.22
N ARG A 8 10.85 16.36 7.80
CA ARG A 8 9.44 16.02 7.62
C ARG A 8 8.97 16.28 6.19
N SER A 9 9.35 17.40 5.59
CA SER A 9 9.00 17.71 4.19
C SER A 9 9.64 16.74 3.19
N SER A 10 10.78 16.14 3.53
CA SER A 10 11.42 15.11 2.69
C SER A 10 10.56 13.85 2.59
N GLY A 11 9.76 13.52 3.61
CA GLY A 11 8.82 12.38 3.55
C GLY A 11 7.67 12.64 2.58
N THR A 12 7.03 13.80 2.67
CA THR A 12 5.94 14.18 1.76
C THR A 12 6.41 14.30 0.30
N ALA A 13 7.66 14.71 0.10
CA ALA A 13 8.27 14.73 -1.23
C ALA A 13 8.43 13.32 -1.83
N SER A 14 8.80 12.31 -1.02
CA SER A 14 8.86 10.92 -1.51
C SER A 14 7.50 10.37 -1.92
N ASP A 15 6.43 10.67 -1.18
CA ASP A 15 5.08 10.26 -1.56
C ASP A 15 4.67 10.88 -2.90
N PHE A 16 4.98 12.16 -3.11
CA PHE A 16 4.69 12.84 -4.37
C PHE A 16 5.45 12.22 -5.55
N VAL A 17 6.72 11.84 -5.34
CA VAL A 17 7.52 11.12 -6.34
C VAL A 17 6.91 9.76 -6.64
N VAL A 18 6.47 9.01 -5.62
CA VAL A 18 5.81 7.71 -5.80
C VAL A 18 4.50 7.87 -6.56
N ILE A 19 3.63 8.81 -6.19
CA ILE A 19 2.35 9.08 -6.88
C ILE A 19 2.59 9.42 -8.35
N THR A 20 3.54 10.32 -8.61
CA THR A 20 3.90 10.73 -9.98
C THR A 20 4.43 9.54 -10.77
N ALA A 21 5.37 8.79 -10.20
CA ALA A 21 5.97 7.62 -10.84
C ALA A 21 4.93 6.53 -11.11
N THR A 22 4.04 6.22 -10.17
CA THR A 22 2.97 5.24 -10.34
C THR A 22 1.97 5.68 -11.39
N PHE A 23 1.60 6.97 -11.46
CA PHE A 23 0.73 7.51 -12.50
C PHE A 23 1.31 7.28 -13.90
N PHE A 24 2.59 7.63 -14.09
CA PHE A 24 3.27 7.39 -15.37
C PHE A 24 3.45 5.90 -15.66
N LEU A 25 3.73 5.07 -14.64
CA LEU A 25 3.90 3.63 -14.80
C LEU A 25 2.59 2.98 -15.26
N VAL A 26 1.47 3.27 -14.59
CA VAL A 26 0.14 2.77 -14.96
C VAL A 26 -0.28 3.24 -16.35
N ARG A 27 0.05 4.48 -16.74
CA ARG A 27 -0.23 5.00 -18.09
C ARG A 27 0.70 4.42 -19.16
N SER A 28 1.93 4.07 -18.80
CA SER A 28 2.92 3.43 -19.69
C SER A 28 2.67 1.95 -19.89
N ALA A 29 1.95 1.31 -18.95
CA ALA A 29 1.57 -0.08 -19.08
C ALA A 29 0.64 -0.22 -20.30
N PRO A 30 0.98 -1.06 -21.29
CA PRO A 30 0.24 -1.17 -22.56
C PRO A 30 -1.17 -1.77 -22.43
N ALA A 31 -1.66 -1.98 -21.21
CA ALA A 31 -3.02 -2.41 -20.95
C ALA A 31 -3.87 -1.19 -20.60
N VAL A 32 -4.68 -0.73 -21.56
CA VAL A 32 -5.95 -0.10 -21.18
C VAL A 32 -6.66 -1.13 -20.29
N PRO A 33 -7.06 -0.80 -19.04
CA PRO A 33 -7.66 -1.77 -18.11
C PRO A 33 -8.89 -2.51 -18.67
N PHE A 34 -9.43 -2.02 -19.80
CA PHE A 34 -10.61 -2.52 -20.48
C PHE A 34 -10.31 -3.49 -21.64
N ASP A 35 -9.06 -3.65 -22.07
CA ASP A 35 -8.71 -4.52 -23.21
C ASP A 35 -8.64 -6.01 -22.82
N GLN A 36 -8.47 -6.35 -21.53
CA GLN A 36 -8.25 -7.73 -21.11
C GLN A 36 -9.54 -8.53 -20.86
N GLU A 37 -10.68 -7.90 -20.60
CA GLU A 37 -11.87 -8.64 -20.13
C GLU A 37 -13.04 -8.71 -21.12
N LYS A 38 -13.23 -7.74 -22.03
CA LYS A 38 -14.33 -7.82 -23.03
C LYS A 38 -13.91 -7.15 -24.32
N VAL A 39 -14.28 -7.75 -25.47
CA VAL A 39 -14.27 -7.07 -26.77
C VAL A 39 -15.28 -5.92 -26.68
N VAL A 40 -14.81 -4.75 -26.24
CA VAL A 40 -15.67 -3.58 -26.06
C VAL A 40 -15.97 -3.01 -27.44
N ILE A 41 -17.27 -2.94 -27.79
CA ILE A 41 -17.77 -2.26 -28.99
C ILE A 41 -17.15 -0.86 -29.04
N PRO A 42 -16.64 -0.38 -30.19
CA PRO A 42 -15.89 0.88 -30.29
C PRO A 42 -16.64 2.12 -29.77
N GLU A 43 -17.97 2.11 -29.78
CA GLU A 43 -18.80 3.17 -29.18
C GLU A 43 -18.76 3.16 -27.65
N VAL A 44 -18.76 1.97 -27.04
CA VAL A 44 -18.68 1.81 -25.58
C VAL A 44 -17.27 2.16 -25.09
N ARG A 45 -16.23 1.90 -25.90
CA ARG A 45 -14.86 2.33 -25.60
C ARG A 45 -14.77 3.85 -25.49
N LYS A 46 -15.31 4.59 -26.45
CA LYS A 46 -15.32 6.07 -26.41
C LYS A 46 -16.13 6.63 -25.24
N ALA A 47 -17.26 6.00 -24.90
CA ALA A 47 -18.05 6.40 -23.73
C ALA A 47 -17.28 6.16 -22.42
N LEU A 48 -16.53 5.06 -22.32
CA LEU A 48 -15.65 4.78 -21.17
C LEU A 48 -14.45 5.75 -21.13
N GLU A 49 -13.80 6.01 -22.25
CA GLU A 49 -12.68 6.97 -22.35
C GLU A 49 -13.11 8.37 -21.89
N ALA A 50 -14.31 8.80 -22.29
CA ALA A 50 -14.90 10.06 -21.83
C ALA A 50 -15.26 10.02 -20.34
N GLN A 51 -15.85 8.93 -19.84
CA GLN A 51 -16.23 8.76 -18.44
C GLN A 51 -15.02 8.77 -17.50
N TYR A 52 -13.90 8.18 -17.91
CA TYR A 52 -12.65 8.11 -17.13
C TYR A 52 -11.68 9.26 -17.43
N ARG A 53 -12.09 10.27 -18.22
CA ARG A 53 -11.24 11.41 -18.62
C ARG A 53 -9.94 10.98 -19.34
N LEU A 54 -9.95 9.84 -20.04
CA LEU A 54 -8.79 9.34 -20.80
C LEU A 54 -8.53 10.11 -22.10
N ASP A 55 -9.52 10.89 -22.56
CA ASP A 55 -9.47 11.73 -23.77
C ASP A 55 -8.78 13.09 -23.58
N LEU A 56 -8.54 13.52 -22.32
CA LEU A 56 -7.92 14.82 -22.01
C LEU A 56 -6.40 14.79 -22.16
N PRO A 57 -5.76 15.95 -22.43
CA PRO A 57 -4.31 16.03 -22.49
C PRO A 57 -3.69 15.68 -21.12
N LEU A 58 -2.52 15.01 -21.15
CA LEU A 58 -1.89 14.38 -19.97
C LEU A 58 -1.75 15.29 -18.74
N HIS A 59 -1.50 16.59 -18.96
CA HIS A 59 -1.33 17.55 -17.88
C HIS A 59 -2.66 17.82 -17.16
N GLU A 60 -3.77 17.99 -17.89
CA GLU A 60 -5.08 18.18 -17.29
C GLU A 60 -5.54 16.93 -16.53
N GLN A 61 -5.27 15.74 -17.07
CA GLN A 61 -5.55 14.48 -16.38
C GLN A 61 -4.79 14.35 -15.06
N TYR A 62 -3.51 14.74 -15.05
CA TYR A 62 -2.67 14.70 -13.86
C TYR A 62 -3.10 15.72 -12.80
N PHE A 63 -3.38 16.98 -13.19
CA PHE A 63 -3.83 18.00 -12.24
C PHE A 63 -5.23 17.73 -11.69
N ALA A 64 -6.15 17.21 -12.51
CA ALA A 64 -7.45 16.76 -12.04
C ALA A 64 -7.31 15.61 -11.04
N TYR A 65 -6.47 14.60 -11.36
CA TYR A 65 -6.17 13.49 -10.46
C TYR A 65 -5.58 13.96 -9.13
N LEU A 66 -4.61 14.88 -9.14
CA LEU A 66 -4.05 15.46 -7.92
C LEU A 66 -5.10 16.26 -7.10
N GLY A 67 -6.00 16.97 -7.78
CA GLY A 67 -7.08 17.71 -7.14
C GLY A 67 -8.09 16.78 -6.45
N ASP A 68 -8.46 15.69 -7.12
CA ASP A 68 -9.35 14.66 -6.57
C ASP A 68 -8.65 13.95 -5.38
N LEU A 69 -7.36 13.63 -5.51
CA LEU A 69 -6.55 13.04 -4.42
C LEU A 69 -6.46 13.97 -3.19
N ALA A 70 -6.30 15.28 -3.42
CA ALA A 70 -6.23 16.27 -2.35
C ALA A 70 -7.56 16.43 -1.59
N GLN A 71 -8.68 16.14 -2.25
CA GLN A 71 -10.01 16.09 -1.62
C GLN A 71 -10.28 14.73 -0.95
N GLY A 72 -9.36 13.78 -1.08
CA GLY A 72 -9.49 12.43 -0.54
C GLY A 72 -10.33 11.51 -1.43
N ASP A 73 -10.58 11.87 -2.69
CA ASP A 73 -11.26 11.00 -3.65
C ASP A 73 -10.23 10.21 -4.47
N LEU A 74 -10.18 8.89 -4.25
CA LEU A 74 -9.30 7.99 -4.99
C LEU A 74 -9.91 7.54 -6.33
N GLY A 75 -11.15 7.97 -6.62
CA GLY A 75 -11.84 7.71 -7.87
C GLY A 75 -12.49 6.33 -7.97
N PRO A 76 -13.05 6.00 -9.16
CA PRO A 76 -13.71 4.73 -9.43
C PRO A 76 -12.73 3.56 -9.50
N SER A 77 -13.17 2.36 -9.10
CA SER A 77 -12.38 1.15 -9.24
C SER A 77 -12.36 0.66 -10.69
N PHE A 78 -11.16 0.50 -11.26
CA PHE A 78 -10.98 -0.14 -12.57
C PHE A 78 -11.25 -1.64 -12.56
N LYS A 79 -11.25 -2.27 -11.37
CA LYS A 79 -11.48 -3.71 -11.18
C LYS A 79 -12.93 -4.06 -10.84
N TYR A 80 -13.62 -3.19 -10.10
CA TYR A 80 -15.00 -3.41 -9.65
C TYR A 80 -15.90 -2.30 -10.20
N PRO A 81 -16.55 -2.50 -11.36
CA PRO A 81 -17.40 -1.49 -11.97
C PRO A 81 -18.55 -1.11 -11.03
N GLY A 82 -18.74 0.19 -10.81
CA GLY A 82 -19.80 0.73 -9.95
C GLY A 82 -19.42 0.92 -8.48
N ARG A 83 -18.21 0.55 -8.05
CA ARG A 83 -17.68 0.88 -6.71
C ARG A 83 -16.52 1.86 -6.77
N SER A 84 -16.46 2.77 -5.81
CA SER A 84 -15.31 3.66 -5.63
C SER A 84 -14.19 2.94 -4.88
N VAL A 85 -12.95 3.35 -5.12
CA VAL A 85 -11.79 2.85 -4.39
C VAL A 85 -11.90 3.21 -2.90
N ASN A 86 -12.45 4.39 -2.59
CA ASN A 86 -12.74 4.83 -1.23
C ASN A 86 -13.66 3.84 -0.49
N GLU A 87 -14.76 3.41 -1.10
CA GLU A 87 -15.69 2.48 -0.46
C GLU A 87 -15.03 1.14 -0.13
N ILE A 88 -14.20 0.63 -1.04
CA ILE A 88 -13.45 -0.61 -0.84
C ILE A 88 -12.44 -0.46 0.31
N LEU A 89 -11.72 0.67 0.35
CA LEU A 89 -10.78 0.98 1.42
C LEU A 89 -11.49 1.12 2.77
N PHE A 90 -12.57 1.89 2.85
CA PHE A 90 -13.32 2.05 4.10
C PHE A 90 -13.94 0.75 4.59
N ALA A 91 -14.33 -0.15 3.70
CA ALA A 91 -14.80 -1.48 4.07
C ALA A 91 -13.65 -2.39 4.58
N GLY A 92 -12.46 -2.30 3.99
CA GLY A 92 -11.30 -3.11 4.37
C GLY A 92 -10.56 -2.62 5.61
N LEU A 93 -10.50 -1.29 5.81
CA LEU A 93 -9.81 -0.63 6.91
C LEU A 93 -10.13 -1.20 8.31
N PRO A 94 -11.40 -1.37 8.73
CA PRO A 94 -11.70 -1.88 10.07
C PRO A 94 -11.19 -3.31 10.27
N VAL A 95 -11.31 -4.16 9.25
CA VAL A 95 -10.86 -5.56 9.30
C VAL A 95 -9.34 -5.62 9.44
N THR A 96 -8.62 -4.84 8.63
CA THR A 96 -7.15 -4.79 8.72
C THR A 96 -6.68 -4.17 10.04
N ALA A 97 -7.38 -3.15 10.54
CA ALA A 97 -7.05 -2.52 11.81
C ALA A 97 -7.23 -3.49 12.99
N GLU A 98 -8.32 -4.26 13.01
CA GLU A 98 -8.57 -5.26 14.05
C GLU A 98 -7.51 -6.37 14.02
N LEU A 99 -7.23 -6.92 12.84
CA LEU A 99 -6.17 -7.94 12.68
C LEU A 99 -4.79 -7.40 13.07
N GLY A 100 -4.48 -6.18 12.65
CA GLY A 100 -3.23 -5.50 13.00
C GLY A 100 -3.11 -5.26 14.51
N LEU A 101 -4.21 -4.91 15.17
CA LEU A 101 -4.25 -4.69 16.62
C LEU A 101 -3.97 -5.99 17.38
N TYR A 102 -4.63 -7.10 17.03
CA TYR A 102 -4.36 -8.38 17.67
C TYR A 102 -2.92 -8.85 17.43
N ALA A 103 -2.42 -8.72 16.20
CA ALA A 103 -1.04 -9.05 15.87
C ALA A 103 -0.05 -8.22 16.70
N LEU A 104 -0.30 -6.92 16.85
CA LEU A 104 0.53 -6.01 17.64
C LEU A 104 0.54 -6.37 19.12
N ILE A 105 -0.61 -6.70 19.71
CA ILE A 105 -0.71 -7.13 21.11
C ILE A 105 0.11 -8.40 21.34
N ILE A 106 -0.06 -9.42 20.49
CA ILE A 106 0.67 -10.68 20.59
C ILE A 106 2.18 -10.45 20.42
N ALA A 107 2.58 -9.67 19.41
CA ALA A 107 3.97 -9.34 19.15
C ALA A 107 4.61 -8.58 20.32
N LEU A 108 3.89 -7.65 20.95
CA LEU A 108 4.35 -6.93 22.14
C LEU A 108 4.50 -7.88 23.33
N CYS A 109 3.50 -8.71 23.63
CA CYS A 109 3.57 -9.66 24.74
C CYS A 109 4.79 -10.60 24.60
N ILE A 110 4.98 -11.20 23.43
CA ILE A 110 6.08 -12.14 23.18
C ILE A 110 7.42 -11.38 23.10
N GLY A 111 7.48 -10.29 22.34
CA GLY A 111 8.71 -9.52 22.13
C GLY A 111 9.25 -8.90 23.41
N VAL A 112 8.37 -8.32 24.24
CA VAL A 112 8.77 -7.71 25.52
C VAL A 112 9.22 -8.77 26.52
N THR A 113 8.49 -9.88 26.66
CA THR A 113 8.90 -10.96 27.57
C THR A 113 10.23 -11.57 27.15
N ALA A 114 10.38 -11.93 25.88
CA ALA A 114 11.65 -12.45 25.35
C ALA A 114 12.81 -11.45 25.49
N GLY A 115 12.56 -10.16 25.23
CA GLY A 115 13.56 -9.10 25.38
C GLY A 115 13.98 -8.89 26.83
N VAL A 116 13.03 -8.93 27.78
CA VAL A 116 13.32 -8.85 29.22
C VAL A 116 14.18 -10.04 29.64
N PHE A 117 13.82 -11.27 29.26
CA PHE A 117 14.61 -12.46 29.61
C PHE A 117 16.03 -12.43 29.01
N ALA A 118 16.18 -11.99 27.76
CA ALA A 118 17.49 -11.84 27.12
C ALA A 118 18.37 -10.81 27.85
N SER A 119 17.78 -9.70 28.30
CA SER A 119 18.50 -8.62 28.98
C SER A 119 19.09 -9.01 30.35
N LEU A 120 18.51 -10.01 31.03
CA LEU A 120 18.95 -10.43 32.37
C LEU A 120 20.31 -11.13 32.36
N ARG A 121 20.71 -11.75 31.23
CA ARG A 121 21.99 -12.47 31.10
C ARG A 121 22.62 -12.22 29.72
N PRO A 122 23.21 -11.03 29.51
CA PRO A 122 23.80 -10.66 28.22
C PRO A 122 24.98 -11.58 27.86
N ASN A 123 25.20 -11.82 26.57
CA ASN A 123 26.25 -12.71 26.02
C ASN A 123 26.12 -14.19 26.44
N THR A 124 24.92 -14.63 26.82
CA THR A 124 24.65 -16.05 27.11
C THR A 124 23.68 -16.64 26.08
N ALA A 125 23.50 -17.97 26.10
CA ALA A 125 22.55 -18.64 25.21
C ALA A 125 21.12 -18.06 25.30
N GLN A 126 20.74 -17.50 26.45
CA GLN A 126 19.44 -16.86 26.66
C GLN A 126 19.25 -15.55 25.88
N ASP A 127 20.35 -14.91 25.45
CA ASP A 127 20.38 -13.71 24.62
C ASP A 127 20.45 -14.07 23.12
N TYR A 128 21.35 -15.01 22.76
CA TYR A 128 21.54 -15.43 21.37
C TYR A 128 20.33 -16.12 20.74
N ILE A 129 19.57 -16.93 21.49
CA ILE A 129 18.41 -17.67 20.98
C ILE A 129 17.29 -16.72 20.48
N PRO A 130 16.74 -15.82 21.31
CA PRO A 130 15.68 -14.92 20.87
C PRO A 130 16.15 -13.95 19.78
N MET A 131 17.42 -13.50 19.81
CA MET A 131 17.96 -12.59 18.80
C MET A 131 18.10 -13.28 17.43
N SER A 132 18.56 -14.54 17.41
CA SER A 132 18.67 -15.33 16.18
C SER A 132 17.31 -15.65 15.59
N LEU A 133 16.33 -16.01 16.43
CA LEU A 133 14.95 -16.28 15.99
C LEU A 133 14.30 -15.03 15.39
N ALA A 134 14.50 -13.86 16.01
CA ALA A 134 14.01 -12.59 15.48
C ALA A 134 14.64 -12.25 14.12
N MET A 135 15.95 -12.47 13.96
CA MET A 135 16.63 -12.28 12.68
C MET A 135 16.09 -13.19 11.58
N ILE A 136 15.82 -14.46 11.88
CA ILE A 136 15.20 -15.37 10.91
C ILE A 136 13.82 -14.82 10.51
N GLY A 137 12.99 -14.42 11.47
CA GLY A 137 11.67 -13.86 11.19
C GLY A 137 11.70 -12.61 10.30
N ILE A 138 12.66 -11.70 10.52
CA ILE A 138 12.80 -10.46 9.74
C ILE A 138 13.36 -10.73 8.33
N CYS A 139 14.27 -11.70 8.22
CA CYS A 139 14.91 -12.05 6.94
C CYS A 139 14.09 -13.02 6.08
N MET A 140 13.06 -13.68 6.64
CA MET A 140 12.19 -14.57 5.89
C MET A 140 11.33 -13.77 4.90
N PRO A 141 11.44 -14.02 3.59
CA PRO A 141 10.58 -13.37 2.62
C PRO A 141 9.12 -13.84 2.78
N SER A 142 8.17 -12.92 2.65
CA SER A 142 6.74 -13.14 2.90
C SER A 142 6.10 -14.25 2.03
N PHE A 143 6.69 -14.57 0.87
CA PHE A 143 6.22 -15.66 0.01
C PHE A 143 6.58 -17.06 0.56
N LEU A 144 7.59 -17.17 1.44
CA LEU A 144 8.01 -18.43 2.05
C LEU A 144 7.10 -18.86 3.22
N SER A 145 6.38 -17.93 3.86
CA SER A 145 5.47 -18.22 4.98
C SER A 145 4.08 -18.72 4.55
N GLY A 146 3.76 -18.65 3.25
CA GLY A 146 2.47 -19.07 2.69
C GLY A 146 2.09 -20.53 2.97
N PRO A 147 2.97 -21.53 2.77
CA PRO A 147 2.67 -22.94 3.00
C PRO A 147 2.36 -23.30 4.46
N CYS A 148 2.82 -22.50 5.43
CA CYS A 148 2.58 -22.74 6.85
C CYS A 148 1.23 -22.19 7.34
N SER A 149 0.49 -21.47 6.48
CA SER A 149 -0.78 -20.80 6.81
C SER A 149 -2.02 -21.54 6.29
N CYS A 150 -1.85 -22.72 5.68
CA CYS A 150 -2.91 -23.66 5.32
C CYS A 150 -2.92 -24.85 6.30
#